data_AF-A0A7K4EFL8-F1
#
_entry.id   AF-A0A7K4EFL8-F1
#
_cell.length_a   1.000
_cell.length_b   1.000
_cell.length_c   1.000
_cell.angle_alpha   90.00
_cell.angle_beta   90.00
_cell.angle_gamma   90.00
#
_symmetry.space_group_name_H-M   'P 1'
#
loop_
_entity.id
_entity.type
_entity.pdbx_description
1 polymer ?
#
loop_
_entity_poly.entity_id
_entity_poly.type
_entity_poly.pdbx_seq_one_letter_code
_entity_poly.pdbx_strand_id
1 'polypeptide(L)'
;MLRNQGGTLVADGRLGITSASLDNRQGEIAGKALLELNAGAIDNQGGQLIGTERVTVNAASLDNRGGLLGATKALKLEIGSVDNRGGELTSNSDLTLTASAWTTAMPA
;
A
#
# COMPACT_ATOMS: atom_id res chain seq x y z
N MET A 1 -2.32 10.80 12.16
CA MET A 1 -1.10 10.15 11.65
C MET A 1 -1.00 8.77 12.28
N LEU A 2 -0.76 7.72 11.50
CA LEU A 2 -0.52 6.37 11.97
C LEU A 2 0.96 6.02 11.72
N ARG A 3 1.62 5.40 12.71
CA ARG A 3 3.01 4.91 12.59
C ARG A 3 3.07 3.44 12.97
N ASN A 4 3.54 2.60 12.06
CA ASN A 4 3.76 1.17 12.21
C ASN A 4 5.16 0.81 11.69
N GLN A 5 6.21 1.31 12.35
CA GLN A 5 7.59 1.08 11.93
C GLN A 5 8.14 -0.16 12.62
N GLY A 6 8.54 -1.18 11.84
CA GLY A 6 8.99 -2.46 12.41
C GLY A 6 7.90 -3.25 13.15
N GLY A 7 6.67 -2.75 13.13
CA GLY A 7 5.53 -3.31 13.84
C GLY A 7 4.61 -4.12 12.93
N THR A 8 3.61 -4.74 13.53
CA THR A 8 2.62 -5.57 12.85
C THR A 8 1.22 -5.14 13.26
N LEU A 9 0.37 -4.82 12.29
CA LEU A 9 -1.04 -4.53 12.48
C LEU A 9 -1.88 -5.46 11.60
N VAL A 10 -2.57 -6.40 12.23
CA VAL A 10 -3.31 -7.45 11.53
C VAL A 10 -4.76 -7.48 12.01
N ALA A 11 -5.69 -7.64 11.07
CA ALA A 11 -7.08 -7.96 11.37
C ALA A 11 -7.50 -9.28 10.71
N ASP A 12 -8.27 -10.10 11.42
CA ASP A 12 -8.79 -11.37 10.89
C ASP A 12 -9.88 -11.19 9.82
N GLY A 13 -10.42 -9.97 9.68
CA GLY A 13 -11.42 -9.62 8.67
C GLY A 13 -11.04 -8.38 7.88
N ARG A 14 -11.92 -7.38 7.90
CA ARG A 14 -11.68 -6.09 7.27
C ARG A 14 -10.83 -5.20 8.18
N LEU A 15 -9.73 -4.68 7.65
CA LEU A 15 -8.94 -3.61 8.24
C LEU A 15 -9.15 -2.32 7.43
N GLY A 16 -9.76 -1.32 8.06
CA GLY A 16 -9.93 0.00 7.48
C GLY A 16 -9.08 1.04 8.22
N ILE A 17 -8.29 1.81 7.50
CA ILE A 17 -7.44 2.87 8.07
C ILE A 17 -7.71 4.19 7.34
N THR A 18 -8.02 5.22 8.13
CA THR A 18 -8.13 6.61 7.66
C THR A 18 -7.15 7.48 8.43
N SER A 19 -6.23 8.15 7.75
CA SER A 19 -5.23 8.99 8.43
C SER A 19 -4.66 10.04 7.48
N ALA A 20 -4.32 11.24 7.97
CA ALA A 20 -3.62 12.21 7.14
C ALA A 20 -2.24 11.71 6.63
N SER A 21 -1.56 10.82 7.37
CA SER A 21 -0.39 10.09 6.90
C SER A 21 -0.30 8.69 7.54
N LEU A 22 0.30 7.77 6.79
CA LEU A 22 0.54 6.39 7.19
C LEU A 22 2.02 6.05 6.94
N ASP A 23 2.75 5.75 8.02
CA ASP A 23 4.17 5.38 7.99
C ASP A 23 4.29 3.91 8.38
N ASN A 24 4.47 3.05 7.39
CA ASN A 24 4.57 1.59 7.51
C ASN A 24 5.99 1.08 7.16
N ARG A 25 7.02 1.92 7.32
CA ARG A 25 8.38 1.54 6.93
C ARG A 25 8.87 0.34 7.73
N GLN A 26 9.39 -0.68 7.04
CA GLN A 26 9.85 -1.94 7.66
C GLN A 26 8.76 -2.64 8.50
N GLY A 27 7.49 -2.23 8.38
CA GLY A 27 6.37 -2.78 9.12
C GLY A 27 5.46 -3.63 8.25
N GLU A 28 4.47 -4.25 8.87
CA GLU A 28 3.45 -5.05 8.20
C GLU A 28 2.05 -4.58 8.61
N ILE A 29 1.19 -4.31 7.62
CA ILE A 29 -0.25 -4.14 7.81
C ILE A 29 -0.96 -5.16 6.93
N ALA A 30 -1.76 -6.02 7.55
CA ALA A 30 -2.49 -7.07 6.83
C ALA A 30 -3.97 -7.15 7.20
N GLY A 31 -4.82 -7.21 6.18
CA GLY A 31 -6.23 -7.60 6.32
C GLY A 31 -6.43 -9.01 5.78
N LYS A 32 -6.76 -10.00 6.63
CA LYS A 32 -6.98 -11.40 6.17
C LYS A 32 -8.22 -11.55 5.27
N ALA A 33 -9.05 -10.51 5.15
CA ALA A 33 -10.03 -10.38 4.08
C ALA A 33 -9.80 -9.10 3.27
N LEU A 34 -10.15 -7.94 3.83
CA LEU A 34 -10.13 -6.66 3.15
C LEU A 34 -9.13 -5.71 3.82
N LEU A 35 -8.33 -5.02 3.02
CA LEU A 35 -7.53 -3.89 3.46
C LEU A 35 -7.98 -2.62 2.73
N GLU A 36 -8.45 -1.63 3.48
CA GLU A 36 -8.96 -0.36 2.97
C GLU A 36 -8.15 0.79 3.56
N LEU A 37 -7.35 1.46 2.74
CA LEU A 37 -6.48 2.55 3.15
C LEU A 37 -6.95 3.86 2.50
N ASN A 38 -7.24 4.86 3.32
CA ASN A 38 -7.53 6.23 2.89
C ASN A 38 -6.57 7.17 3.60
N ALA A 39 -5.58 7.71 2.88
CA ALA A 39 -4.56 8.55 3.51
C ALA A 39 -4.09 9.72 2.66
N GLY A 40 -3.56 10.77 3.28
CA GLY A 40 -2.89 11.83 2.53
C GLY A 40 -1.61 11.31 1.88
N ALA A 41 -0.66 10.86 2.70
CA ALA A 41 0.59 10.26 2.26
C ALA A 41 0.78 8.87 2.87
N ILE A 42 1.27 7.93 2.06
CA ILE A 42 1.65 6.57 2.47
C ILE A 42 3.14 6.38 2.22
N ASP A 43 3.87 6.02 3.28
CA ASP A 43 5.25 5.58 3.22
C ASP A 43 5.31 4.09 3.61
N ASN A 44 5.58 3.24 2.61
CA ASN A 44 5.65 1.79 2.74
C ASN A 44 7.05 1.26 2.40
N GLN A 45 8.11 2.07 2.60
CA GLN A 45 9.46 1.65 2.23
C GLN A 45 9.94 0.45 3.04
N GLY A 46 10.31 -0.63 2.34
CA GLY A 46 10.67 -1.91 2.98
C GLY A 46 9.55 -2.52 3.82
N GLY A 47 8.33 -1.98 3.75
CA GLY A 47 7.16 -2.43 4.47
C GLY A 47 6.25 -3.31 3.61
N GLN A 48 5.22 -3.85 4.24
CA GLN A 48 4.23 -4.72 3.61
C GLN A 48 2.81 -4.24 3.90
N LEU A 49 2.02 -4.07 2.83
CA LEU A 49 0.58 -3.80 2.87
C LEU A 49 -0.12 -4.91 2.10
N ILE A 50 -0.76 -5.85 2.81
CA ILE A 50 -1.27 -7.10 2.21
C ILE A 50 -2.74 -7.33 2.53
N GLY A 51 -3.51 -7.78 1.54
CA GLY A 51 -4.88 -8.24 1.72
C GLY A 51 -5.17 -9.53 0.97
N THR A 52 -6.05 -10.39 1.49
CA THR A 52 -6.38 -11.66 0.80
C THR A 52 -7.44 -11.46 -0.27
N GLU A 53 -8.59 -10.85 0.05
CA GLU A 53 -9.67 -10.68 -0.93
C GLU A 53 -9.52 -9.41 -1.73
N ARG A 54 -9.22 -8.28 -1.08
CA ARG A 54 -9.06 -7.01 -1.79
C ARG A 54 -8.22 -6.05 -0.98
N VAL A 55 -7.34 -5.36 -1.69
CA VAL A 55 -6.68 -4.16 -1.18
C VAL A 55 -7.20 -2.97 -1.99
N THR A 56 -7.73 -1.98 -1.29
CA THR A 56 -8.13 -0.70 -1.87
C THR A 56 -7.33 0.41 -1.20
N VAL A 57 -6.66 1.23 -2.00
CA VAL A 57 -5.89 2.39 -1.49
C VAL A 57 -6.31 3.65 -2.24
N ASN A 58 -6.70 4.67 -1.48
CA ASN A 58 -6.87 6.02 -1.95
C ASN A 58 -5.87 6.93 -1.22
N ALA A 59 -4.99 7.60 -1.98
CA ALA A 59 -4.03 8.52 -1.39
C ALA A 59 -3.54 9.64 -2.32
N ALA A 60 -3.02 10.73 -1.78
CA ALA A 60 -2.36 11.74 -2.60
C ALA A 60 -0.95 11.29 -3.05
N SER A 61 -0.24 10.55 -2.19
CA SER A 61 1.06 9.96 -2.54
C SER A 61 1.29 8.58 -1.92
N LEU A 62 2.04 7.75 -2.65
CA LEU A 62 2.53 6.45 -2.24
C LEU A 62 4.04 6.34 -2.55
N ASP A 63 4.85 6.20 -1.50
CA ASP A 63 6.25 5.75 -1.60
C ASP A 63 6.33 4.28 -1.20
N ASN A 64 6.45 3.40 -2.19
CA ASN A 64 6.55 1.95 -2.03
C ASN A 64 7.95 1.42 -2.37
N ARG A 65 9.00 2.27 -2.28
CA ARG A 65 10.35 1.85 -2.65
C ARG A 65 10.85 0.70 -1.78
N GLY A 66 11.27 -0.40 -2.40
CA GLY A 66 11.71 -1.61 -1.67
C GLY A 66 10.61 -2.28 -0.85
N GLY A 67 9.36 -1.82 -0.94
CA GLY A 67 8.21 -2.35 -0.22
C GLY A 67 7.33 -3.25 -1.08
N LEU A 68 6.34 -3.86 -0.44
CA LEU A 68 5.31 -4.68 -1.07
C LEU A 68 3.93 -4.11 -0.78
N LEU A 69 3.14 -3.95 -1.82
CA LEU A 69 1.70 -3.71 -1.73
C LEU A 69 0.98 -4.74 -2.59
N GLY A 70 0.30 -5.69 -1.94
CA GLY A 70 -0.13 -6.93 -2.59
C GLY A 70 -1.54 -7.37 -2.20
N ALA A 71 -2.27 -7.92 -3.16
CA ALA A 71 -3.55 -8.58 -2.91
C ALA A 71 -3.55 -10.03 -3.43
N THR A 72 -4.10 -10.99 -2.67
CA THR A 72 -4.27 -12.36 -3.23
C THR A 72 -5.33 -12.37 -4.33
N LYS A 73 -6.37 -11.53 -4.29
CA LYS A 73 -7.28 -11.33 -5.44
C LYS A 73 -7.09 -9.95 -6.05
N ALA A 74 -7.91 -8.97 -5.69
CA ALA A 74 -7.95 -7.68 -6.39
C ALA A 74 -7.16 -6.59 -5.66
N LEU A 75 -6.32 -5.88 -6.40
CA LEU A 75 -5.63 -4.67 -5.95
C LEU A 75 -6.15 -3.46 -6.72
N LYS A 76 -6.73 -2.49 -6.00
CA LYS A 76 -7.22 -1.23 -6.55
C LYS A 76 -6.49 -0.04 -5.90
N LEU A 77 -5.88 0.78 -6.74
CA LEU A 77 -5.08 1.95 -6.34
C LEU A 77 -5.60 3.20 -7.05
N GLU A 78 -5.99 4.20 -6.27
CA GLU A 78 -6.34 5.54 -6.72
C GLU A 78 -5.39 6.53 -6.03
N ILE A 79 -4.27 6.83 -6.69
CA ILE A 79 -3.14 7.53 -6.05
C ILE A 79 -2.72 8.74 -6.87
N GLY A 80 -2.55 9.92 -6.26
CA GLY A 80 -2.03 11.09 -7.00
C GLY A 80 -0.64 10.84 -7.61
N SER A 81 0.33 10.47 -6.77
CA SER A 81 1.71 10.18 -7.19
C SER A 81 2.23 8.87 -6.59
N VAL A 82 2.93 8.07 -7.40
CA VAL A 82 3.52 6.81 -6.94
C VAL A 82 5.01 6.74 -7.26
N ASP A 83 5.81 6.40 -6.25
CA ASP A 83 7.18 5.94 -6.39
C ASP A 83 7.27 4.46 -5.98
N ASN A 84 7.46 3.59 -6.96
CA ASN A 84 7.57 2.14 -6.77
C ASN A 84 8.95 1.61 -7.20
N ARG A 85 10.00 2.43 -7.13
CA ARG A 85 11.36 2.00 -7.52
C ARG A 85 11.86 0.90 -6.60
N GLY A 86 12.19 -0.25 -7.18
CA GLY A 86 12.62 -1.44 -6.43
C GLY A 86 11.57 -2.03 -5.50
N GLY A 87 10.31 -1.56 -5.59
CA GLY A 87 9.17 -2.11 -4.85
C GLY A 87 8.26 -2.94 -5.76
N GLU A 88 7.24 -3.52 -5.15
CA GLU A 88 6.29 -4.40 -5.84
C GLU A 88 4.84 -3.98 -5.57
N LEU A 89 4.07 -3.82 -6.66
CA LEU A 89 2.62 -3.77 -6.64
C LEU A 89 2.10 -5.02 -7.34
N THR A 90 1.39 -5.89 -6.63
CA THR A 90 1.05 -7.22 -7.15
C THR A 90 -0.36 -7.67 -6.81
N SER A 91 -0.93 -8.51 -7.67
CA SER A 91 -2.24 -9.14 -7.48
C SER A 91 -2.28 -10.50 -8.18
N ASN A 92 -2.94 -11.52 -7.61
CA ASN A 92 -3.18 -12.77 -8.35
C ASN A 92 -4.49 -12.77 -9.16
N SER A 93 -5.24 -11.65 -9.18
CA SER A 93 -6.40 -11.45 -10.05
C SER A 93 -6.27 -10.12 -10.79
N ASP A 94 -6.99 -9.09 -10.35
CA ASP A 94 -7.05 -7.80 -11.03
C ASP A 94 -6.14 -6.78 -10.34
N LEU A 95 -5.34 -6.06 -11.14
CA LEU A 95 -4.62 -4.87 -10.71
C LEU A 95 -5.17 -3.66 -11.47
N THR A 96 -5.80 -2.74 -10.74
CA THR A 96 -6.18 -1.42 -11.28
C THR A 96 -5.38 -0.35 -10.57
N LEU A 97 -4.65 0.46 -11.34
CA LEU A 97 -3.94 1.62 -10.85
C LEU A 97 -4.36 2.85 -11.65
N THR A 98 -4.92 3.84 -10.96
CA THR A 98 -5.14 5.18 -11.48
C THR A 98 -4.17 6.11 -10.76
N ALA A 99 -3.22 6.68 -11.50
CA ALA A 99 -2.29 7.66 -10.95
C ALA A 99 -2.03 8.85 -11.87
N SER A 100 -1.82 10.03 -11.28
CA SER A 100 -1.47 11.25 -12.02
C SER A 100 0.02 11.32 -12.34
N ALA A 101 0.86 10.67 -11.51
CA ALA A 101 2.30 10.54 -11.75
C ALA A 101 2.80 9.17 -11.25
N TRP A 102 3.74 8.57 -12.00
CA TRP A 102 4.27 7.24 -11.73
C TRP A 102 5.78 7.19 -11.99
N THR A 103 6.54 6.65 -11.03
CA THR A 103 7.99 6.45 -11.15
C THR A 103 8.39 5.01 -10.79
N THR A 104 9.05 4.31 -11.72
CA THR A 104 9.63 2.95 -11.50
C THR A 104 11.10 2.81 -11.87
N ALA A 105 11.70 3.75 -12.59
CA ALA A 105 13.11 3.68 -12.99
C ALA A 105 14.03 4.24 -11.88
N MET A 106 15.13 3.56 -11.59
CA MET A 106 16.26 4.22 -10.91
C MET A 106 16.85 5.25 -11.89
N PRO A 107 16.97 6.54 -11.52
CA PRO A 107 17.68 7.49 -12.37
C PRO A 107 19.13 7.01 -12.55
N ALA A 108 19.60 7.08 -13.80
CA ALA A 108 20.96 6.71 -14.19
C ALA A 108 22.03 7.60 -13.54
#